data_AF-A0A1V5YM54-F1
#
_entry.id   AF-A0A1V5YM54-F1
#
_cell.length_a   1.000
_cell.length_b   1.000
_cell.length_c   1.000
_cell.angle_alpha   90.00
_cell.angle_beta   90.00
_cell.angle_gamma   90.00
#
_symmetry.space_group_name_H-M   'P 1'
#
loop_
_entity.id
_entity.type
_entity.pdbx_description
1 polymer ?
#
loop_
_entity_poly.entity_id
_entity_poly.type
_entity_poly.pdbx_seq_one_letter_code
_entity_poly.pdbx_strand_id
1 'polypeptide(L)'
;MTPSLVVTPVTRTVAGDNGTTTFTIQTIASWTAVSDQAWALLDTTSGKGDQELTVIYTANSGEERNATITITGQGTSPPWTAAMVIQQADLMPCCCVPGTQRHVMPTLRHLLGDGLLLGLAFAGLWAGSFPERTRFRP
;
A
#
# COMPACT_ATOMS: atom_id res chain seq x y z
N MET A 1 15.66 33.96 10.14
CA MET A 1 14.58 33.04 9.77
C MET A 1 15.23 31.75 9.30
N THR A 2 15.02 30.66 10.02
CA THR A 2 15.56 29.36 9.64
C THR A 2 14.47 28.60 8.89
N PRO A 3 14.72 28.13 7.67
CA PRO A 3 13.73 27.36 6.91
C PRO A 3 13.34 26.07 7.63
N SER A 4 12.05 25.72 7.60
CA SER A 4 11.57 24.43 8.08
C SER A 4 11.85 23.33 7.04
N LEU A 5 12.11 22.12 7.52
CA LEU A 5 12.21 20.92 6.70
C LEU A 5 11.16 19.93 7.17
N VAL A 6 10.20 19.61 6.31
CA VAL A 6 9.12 18.67 6.60
C VAL A 6 9.05 17.66 5.46
N VAL A 7 8.86 16.39 5.79
CA VAL A 7 8.67 15.31 4.81
C VAL A 7 7.40 14.57 5.15
N THR A 8 6.52 14.42 4.15
CA THR A 8 5.21 13.79 4.32
C THR A 8 4.95 12.75 3.24
N PRO A 9 4.49 11.54 3.59
CA PRO A 9 4.39 11.02 4.96
C PRO A 9 5.77 10.66 5.53
N VAL A 10 5.86 10.47 6.85
CA VAL A 10 7.10 10.01 7.49
C VAL A 10 7.33 8.52 7.25
N THR A 11 6.26 7.74 7.05
CA THR A 11 6.34 6.28 6.80
C THR A 11 5.44 5.89 5.64
N ARG A 12 5.92 5.00 4.77
CA ARG A 12 5.17 4.32 3.73
C ARG A 12 5.31 2.81 3.88
N THR A 13 4.19 2.10 3.79
CA THR A 13 4.20 0.63 3.63
C THR A 13 3.88 0.30 2.18
N VAL A 14 4.72 -0.54 1.56
CA VAL A 14 4.62 -0.96 0.15
C VAL A 14 4.54 -2.48 0.05
N ALA A 15 4.00 -2.98 -1.07
CA ALA A 15 3.90 -4.40 -1.35
C ALA A 15 5.28 -5.03 -1.59
N GLY A 16 5.36 -6.37 -1.49
CA GLY A 16 6.58 -7.12 -1.78
C GLY A 16 6.99 -7.09 -3.25
N ASP A 17 6.09 -6.74 -4.18
CA ASP A 17 6.41 -6.52 -5.58
C ASP A 17 7.38 -5.34 -5.79
N ASN A 18 7.96 -5.25 -6.99
CA ASN A 18 8.70 -4.05 -7.40
C ASN A 18 7.73 -2.90 -7.72
N GLY A 19 8.16 -1.67 -7.49
CA GLY A 19 7.31 -0.51 -7.75
C GLY A 19 7.95 0.79 -7.33
N THR A 20 7.09 1.82 -7.21
CA THR A 20 7.50 3.16 -6.81
C THR A 20 6.63 3.70 -5.69
N THR A 21 7.20 4.51 -4.82
CA THR A 21 6.47 5.29 -3.81
C THR A 21 7.01 6.71 -3.77
N THR A 22 6.21 7.64 -3.26
CA THR A 22 6.57 9.05 -3.25
C THR A 22 6.44 9.69 -1.87
N PHE A 23 7.32 10.65 -1.65
CA PHE A 23 7.39 11.49 -0.46
C PHE A 23 7.39 12.96 -0.88
N THR A 24 6.63 13.79 -0.18
CA THR A 24 6.63 15.24 -0.40
C THR A 24 7.60 15.89 0.56
N ILE A 25 8.62 16.56 0.03
CA ILE A 25 9.55 17.40 0.77
C ILE A 25 9.02 18.82 0.74
N GLN A 26 8.83 19.43 1.91
CA GLN A 26 8.42 20.82 2.06
C GLN A 26 9.54 21.61 2.75
N THR A 27 10.19 22.48 2.00
CA THR A 27 11.22 23.39 2.47
C THR A 27 11.48 24.49 1.45
N ILE A 28 11.94 25.66 1.90
CA ILE A 28 12.43 26.72 1.01
C ILE A 28 13.95 26.63 0.76
N ALA A 29 14.64 25.69 1.43
CA ALA A 29 16.07 25.51 1.35
C ALA A 29 16.48 24.46 0.30
N SER A 30 17.80 24.35 0.07
CA SER A 30 18.36 23.21 -0.65
C SER A 30 18.43 21.99 0.26
N TRP A 31 18.25 20.80 -0.29
CA TRP A 31 18.23 19.54 0.45
C TRP A 31 18.92 18.41 -0.32
N THR A 32 19.34 17.38 0.40
CA THR A 32 19.93 16.14 -0.13
C THR A 32 19.27 14.94 0.52
N ALA A 33 19.07 13.85 -0.22
CA ALA A 33 18.43 12.62 0.24
C ALA A 33 19.35 11.42 -0.01
N VAL A 34 19.44 10.52 0.97
CA VAL A 34 20.22 9.28 0.89
C VAL A 34 19.40 8.14 1.47
N SER A 35 19.35 7.00 0.78
CA SER A 35 18.80 5.77 1.33
C SER A 35 19.91 4.93 1.97
N ASP A 36 19.60 4.29 3.08
CA ASP A 36 20.45 3.31 3.76
C ASP A 36 20.47 1.92 3.08
N GLN A 37 19.56 1.67 2.13
CA GLN A 37 19.36 0.37 1.49
C GLN A 37 19.45 0.46 -0.04
N ALA A 38 20.25 -0.43 -0.65
CA ALA A 38 20.43 -0.46 -2.10
C ALA A 38 19.18 -0.87 -2.89
N TRP A 39 18.22 -1.54 -2.23
CA TRP A 39 16.96 -1.94 -2.86
C TRP A 39 15.95 -0.78 -2.98
N ALA A 40 16.16 0.33 -2.27
CA ALA A 40 15.34 1.55 -2.28
C ALA A 40 16.10 2.69 -2.97
N LEU A 41 16.00 2.76 -4.29
CA LEU A 41 16.70 3.75 -5.10
C LEU A 41 15.94 5.09 -5.11
N LEU A 42 16.63 6.20 -4.82
CA LEU A 42 16.07 7.55 -5.02
C LEU A 42 16.24 7.96 -6.48
N ASP A 43 15.17 8.47 -7.09
CA ASP A 43 15.24 9.11 -8.41
C ASP A 43 15.95 10.47 -8.33
N THR A 44 15.73 11.19 -7.22
CA THR A 44 16.31 12.51 -6.96
C THR A 44 17.06 12.48 -5.62
N THR A 45 18.38 12.65 -5.64
CA THR A 45 19.22 12.68 -4.42
C THR A 45 19.46 14.08 -3.88
N SER A 46 19.06 15.12 -4.61
CA SER A 46 19.21 16.52 -4.18
C SER A 46 18.22 17.42 -4.89
N GLY A 47 17.78 18.48 -4.21
CA GLY A 47 16.90 19.47 -4.80
C GLY A 47 16.91 20.78 -4.03
N LYS A 48 16.04 21.69 -4.46
CA LYS A 48 15.81 22.96 -3.79
C LYS A 48 14.33 23.28 -3.80
N GLY A 49 13.83 23.76 -2.68
CA GLY A 49 12.41 24.06 -2.56
C GLY A 49 11.57 22.80 -2.34
N ASP A 50 10.27 23.01 -2.42
CA ASP A 50 9.28 21.94 -2.34
C ASP A 50 9.35 21.03 -3.57
N GLN A 51 9.47 19.72 -3.33
CA GLN A 51 9.71 18.72 -4.36
C GLN A 51 9.10 17.38 -3.95
N GLU A 52 8.74 16.57 -4.95
CA GLU A 52 8.37 15.18 -4.74
C GLU A 52 9.60 14.29 -4.91
N LEU A 53 9.86 13.46 -3.90
CA LEU A 53 10.91 12.46 -3.90
C LEU A 53 10.32 11.11 -4.27
N THR A 54 10.69 10.61 -5.44
CA THR A 54 10.33 9.26 -5.90
C THR A 54 11.36 8.24 -5.44
N VAL A 55 10.87 7.16 -4.86
CA VAL A 55 11.64 6.00 -4.41
C VAL A 55 11.23 4.80 -5.24
N ILE A 56 12.18 4.21 -5.93
CA ILE A 56 12.02 3.00 -6.74
C ILE A 56 12.51 1.82 -5.90
N TYR A 57 11.65 0.86 -5.64
CA TYR A 57 12.00 -0.33 -4.86
C TYR A 57 11.94 -1.61 -5.68
N THR A 58 12.91 -2.48 -5.44
CA THR A 58 12.95 -3.83 -6.05
C THR A 58 12.02 -4.80 -5.32
N ALA A 59 11.67 -5.91 -5.96
CA ALA A 59 10.85 -6.94 -5.32
C ALA A 59 11.55 -7.56 -4.09
N ASN A 60 10.77 -8.00 -3.11
CA ASN A 60 11.23 -8.58 -1.86
C ASN A 60 10.67 -9.99 -1.65
N SER A 61 11.40 -11.00 -2.11
CA SER A 61 10.99 -12.41 -1.94
C SER A 61 11.26 -13.00 -0.54
N GLY A 62 11.67 -12.18 0.42
CA GLY A 62 12.02 -12.60 1.78
C GLY A 62 11.01 -12.12 2.82
N GLU A 63 11.45 -11.99 4.07
CA GLU A 63 10.67 -11.38 5.14
C GLU A 63 10.51 -9.86 4.93
N GLU A 64 9.62 -9.23 5.71
CA GLU A 64 9.47 -7.77 5.72
C GLU A 64 10.83 -7.08 5.91
N ARG A 65 11.09 -6.06 5.08
CA ARG A 65 12.32 -5.25 5.16
C ARG A 65 11.99 -3.77 5.21
N ASN A 66 12.86 -2.99 5.85
CA ASN A 66 12.71 -1.55 5.97
C ASN A 66 13.93 -0.79 5.41
N ALA A 67 13.67 0.40 4.89
CA ALA A 67 14.68 1.36 4.46
C ALA A 67 14.39 2.71 5.09
N THR A 68 15.44 3.37 5.54
CA THR A 68 15.43 4.73 6.05
C THR A 68 16.06 5.66 5.03
N ILE A 69 15.26 6.60 4.56
CA ILE A 69 15.68 7.68 3.68
C ILE A 69 15.97 8.88 4.59
N THR A 70 17.23 9.32 4.60
CA THR A 70 17.66 10.50 5.36
C THR A 70 17.67 11.70 4.43
N ILE A 71 16.90 12.74 4.77
CA ILE A 71 16.83 14.01 4.04
C ILE A 71 17.50 15.07 4.89
N THR A 72 18.55 15.70 4.37
CA THR A 72 19.30 16.77 5.04
C THR A 72 19.02 18.09 4.34
N GLY A 73 18.60 19.11 5.10
CA GLY A 73 18.36 20.45 4.59
C GLY A 73 19.49 21.41 4.97
N GLN A 74 19.96 22.19 4.01
CA GLN A 74 21.03 23.16 4.22
C GLN A 74 20.50 24.38 4.99
N GLY A 75 20.93 24.54 6.24
CA GLY A 75 20.48 25.63 7.10
C GLY A 75 19.02 25.51 7.54
N THR A 76 18.43 24.32 7.49
CA THR A 76 17.06 24.08 7.98
C THR A 76 17.03 23.74 9.47
N SER A 77 15.87 23.92 10.09
CA SER A 77 15.56 23.39 11.42
C SER A 77 14.28 22.55 11.34
N PRO A 78 14.34 21.22 11.55
CA PRO A 78 15.53 20.44 11.87
C PRO A 78 16.54 20.37 10.70
N PRO A 79 17.84 20.13 10.97
CA PRO A 79 18.87 20.04 9.93
C PRO A 79 18.70 18.79 9.04
N TRP A 80 18.01 17.78 9.55
CA TRP A 80 17.66 16.58 8.81
C TRP A 80 16.33 16.01 9.31
N THR A 81 15.71 15.19 8.47
CA THR A 81 14.53 14.39 8.80
C THR A 81 14.67 13.03 8.12
N ALA A 82 13.93 12.03 8.62
CA ALA A 82 13.96 10.68 8.08
C ALA A 82 12.57 10.27 7.60
N ALA A 83 12.53 9.59 6.46
CA ALA A 83 11.34 8.92 5.95
C ALA A 83 11.61 7.42 5.89
N MET A 84 10.63 6.61 6.26
CA MET A 84 10.77 5.15 6.34
C MET A 84 9.92 4.48 5.28
N VAL A 85 10.49 3.51 4.58
CA VAL A 85 9.78 2.62 3.65
C VAL A 85 9.80 1.23 4.25
N ILE A 86 8.63 0.69 4.54
CA ILE A 86 8.44 -0.69 4.99
C ILE A 86 7.93 -1.48 3.79
N GLN A 87 8.75 -2.41 3.30
CA GLN A 87 8.35 -3.32 2.23
C GLN A 87 7.92 -4.65 2.84
N GLN A 88 6.67 -5.03 2.60
CA GLN A 88 6.15 -6.31 3.05
C GLN A 88 6.93 -7.47 2.41
N ALA A 89 6.85 -8.64 3.02
CA ALA A 89 7.20 -9.87 2.33
C ALA A 89 6.37 -9.96 1.04
N ASP A 90 6.97 -10.44 -0.04
CA ASP A 90 6.21 -10.88 -1.19
C ASP A 90 5.39 -12.09 -0.73
N LEU A 91 4.15 -11.80 -0.30
CA LEU A 91 3.11 -12.78 -0.18
C LEU A 91 2.67 -13.15 -1.59
N MET A 92 3.60 -13.56 -2.46
CA MET A 92 3.26 -14.43 -3.57
C MET A 92 2.61 -15.63 -2.89
N PRO A 93 1.27 -15.76 -2.96
CA PRO A 93 0.68 -16.99 -2.54
C PRO A 93 1.24 -17.99 -3.54
N CYS A 94 1.71 -19.12 -3.06
CA CYS A 94 1.82 -20.30 -3.90
C CYS A 94 0.58 -20.30 -4.82
N CYS A 95 0.78 -20.26 -6.15
CA CYS A 95 -0.20 -20.26 -7.26
C CYS A 95 -0.36 -18.94 -8.08
N CYS A 96 0.57 -18.69 -9.00
CA CYS A 96 0.18 -18.47 -10.40
C CYS A 96 0.51 -19.73 -11.20
N VAL A 97 -0.29 -20.78 -10.98
CA VAL A 97 -0.67 -21.65 -12.09
C VAL A 97 -1.62 -20.81 -12.95
N PRO A 98 -1.44 -20.66 -14.28
CA PRO A 98 -2.41 -19.95 -15.09
C PRO A 98 -3.73 -20.73 -15.04
N GLY A 99 -4.71 -20.25 -14.25
CA GLY A 99 -5.97 -20.96 -14.08
C GLY A 99 -7.04 -20.34 -13.18
N THR A 100 -6.72 -19.52 -12.18
CA THR A 100 -7.79 -19.05 -11.26
C THR A 100 -7.50 -17.70 -10.60
N GLN A 101 -7.77 -16.59 -11.31
CA GLN A 101 -7.91 -15.28 -10.69
C GLN A 101 -9.39 -14.89 -10.69
N ARG A 102 -10.11 -15.24 -9.62
CA ARG A 102 -11.29 -14.47 -9.21
C ARG A 102 -10.80 -13.34 -8.33
N HIS A 103 -10.50 -12.22 -8.96
CA HIS A 103 -10.48 -10.92 -8.32
C HIS A 103 -11.79 -10.76 -7.51
N VAL A 104 -11.74 -10.96 -6.20
CA VAL A 104 -12.72 -10.33 -5.31
C VAL A 104 -12.26 -8.89 -5.17
N MET A 105 -12.68 -8.06 -6.13
CA MET A 105 -12.74 -6.62 -5.91
C MET A 105 -13.51 -6.42 -4.60
N PRO A 106 -12.97 -5.72 -3.57
CA PRO A 106 -13.81 -5.30 -2.46
C PRO A 106 -14.78 -4.27 -3.04
N THR A 107 -15.94 -4.74 -3.48
CA THR A 107 -17.00 -3.88 -3.99
C THR A 107 -17.42 -2.96 -2.85
N LEU A 108 -17.32 -1.66 -3.12
CA LEU A 108 -17.69 -0.47 -2.35
C LEU A 108 -19.10 -0.53 -1.70
N ARG A 109 -19.35 -1.45 -0.75
CA ARG A 109 -20.67 -1.63 -0.12
C ARG A 109 -20.64 -1.83 1.39
N HIS A 110 -19.72 -1.15 2.08
CA HIS A 110 -19.66 -1.08 3.56
C HIS A 110 -19.61 0.38 4.08
N LEU A 111 -20.33 1.29 3.42
CA LEU A 111 -20.64 2.63 3.94
C LEU A 111 -22.16 2.84 3.94
N LEU A 112 -22.81 2.31 4.98
CA LEU A 112 -24.09 2.72 5.57
C LEU A 112 -24.16 1.87 6.85
N GLY A 113 -23.87 2.40 8.03
CA GLY A 113 -24.50 3.57 8.61
C GLY A 113 -25.71 3.09 9.41
N ASP A 114 -25.56 3.13 10.73
CA ASP A 114 -26.44 2.60 11.77
C ASP A 114 -27.93 2.97 11.64
N GLY A 115 -28.79 1.99 11.97
CA GLY A 115 -30.02 2.20 12.76
C GLY A 115 -31.25 2.82 12.07
N LEU A 116 -32.22 1.97 11.69
CA LEU A 116 -33.65 2.24 11.92
C LEU A 116 -34.50 0.95 11.85
N LEU A 117 -35.31 0.73 12.89
CA LEU A 117 -36.40 -0.26 12.97
C LEU A 117 -37.50 0.00 11.93
N LEU A 118 -38.18 -1.08 11.48
CA LEU A 118 -39.64 -1.27 11.27
C LEU A 118 -39.97 -2.04 9.97
N GLY A 119 -40.82 -3.07 10.08
CA GLY A 119 -41.74 -3.44 8.99
C GLY A 119 -41.83 -4.91 8.56
N LEU A 120 -42.57 -5.71 9.34
CA LEU A 120 -43.59 -6.72 8.96
C LEU A 120 -43.52 -7.50 7.62
N ALA A 121 -43.62 -8.82 7.78
CA ALA A 121 -44.28 -9.86 6.97
C ALA A 121 -44.88 -9.51 5.58
N PHE A 122 -44.71 -10.40 4.60
CA PHE A 122 -45.77 -11.31 4.08
C PHE A 122 -45.22 -12.26 2.99
N ALA A 123 -45.98 -13.33 2.79
CA ALA A 123 -45.66 -14.61 2.15
C ALA A 123 -45.76 -14.66 0.60
N GLY A 124 -45.30 -15.78 0.03
CA GLY A 124 -45.61 -16.29 -1.32
C GLY A 124 -44.59 -17.35 -1.76
N LEU A 125 -44.68 -18.63 -1.37
CA LEU A 125 -45.54 -19.74 -1.84
C LEU A 125 -45.14 -20.36 -3.21
N TRP A 126 -44.64 -21.62 -3.15
CA TRP A 126 -44.66 -22.74 -4.14
C TRP A 126 -43.84 -22.62 -5.46
N ALA A 127 -43.18 -23.66 -6.03
CA ALA A 127 -43.38 -25.12 -6.01
C ALA A 127 -42.14 -25.91 -6.53
N GLY A 128 -41.93 -27.13 -5.99
CA GLY A 128 -41.38 -28.34 -6.66
C GLY A 128 -39.91 -28.35 -7.11
N SER A 129 -39.17 -29.46 -7.20
CA SER A 129 -39.33 -30.87 -6.85
C SER A 129 -37.92 -31.49 -7.01
N PHE A 130 -37.45 -32.30 -6.06
CA PHE A 130 -36.22 -33.10 -6.19
C PHE A 130 -36.52 -34.40 -6.96
N PRO A 131 -35.61 -34.91 -7.83
CA PRO A 131 -35.60 -36.33 -8.15
C PRO A 131 -34.39 -37.05 -7.52
N GLU A 132 -34.71 -38.25 -7.03
CA GLU A 132 -33.90 -39.21 -6.29
C GLU A 132 -32.64 -39.77 -7.00
N ARG A 133 -31.70 -40.21 -6.15
CA ARG A 133 -30.59 -41.14 -6.44
C ARG A 133 -31.09 -42.46 -7.03
N THR A 134 -30.42 -42.97 -8.07
CA THR A 134 -30.26 -44.44 -8.25
C THR A 134 -28.91 -44.83 -8.86
N ARG A 135 -28.25 -45.75 -8.13
CA ARG A 135 -27.33 -46.85 -8.50
C ARG A 135 -26.25 -46.67 -9.58
N PHE A 136 -25.01 -47.02 -9.19
CA PHE A 136 -24.07 -47.70 -10.08
C PHE A 136 -23.60 -49.02 -9.44
N ARG A 137 -23.81 -50.11 -10.19
CA ARG A 137 -23.04 -51.37 -10.20
C ARG A 137 -22.24 -51.35 -11.52
N PRO A 138 -21.13 -52.07 -11.68
CA PRO A 138 -21.06 -53.55 -11.59
C PRO A 138 -20.44 -54.10 -10.30
#